data_AF-A0A4S2EXY1-F1
#
_entry.id   AF-A0A4S2EXY1-F1
#
_cell.length_a   1.000
_cell.length_b   1.000
_cell.length_c   1.000
_cell.angle_alpha   90.00
_cell.angle_beta   90.00
_cell.angle_gamma   90.00
#
_symmetry.space_group_name_H-M   'P 1'
#
loop_
_entity.id
_entity.type
_entity.pdbx_description
1 polymer ?
#
loop_
_entity_poly.entity_id
_entity_poly.type
_entity_poly.pdbx_seq_one_letter_code
_entity_poly.pdbx_strand_id
1 'polypeptide(L)'
;MSAMTSTPVAPDAAGVISTNLGKRCQKTWLVASSASELRSALTSEVPRVSECLETMDLASFAVGDIKYAKAALRGGGSALSGGSVGDGAPGASWLLADNSRVGSFTCPAIMRGVDVVIDDLTSLAEAPVNLCALSLSRDVCQNEQIYGALEALVRQWGTPAHEPQLEEYNALCLTRNHNAQAVVADLACHPAVSAVRYPGLPEDISHPVALRTFEHGFGQWVRFSLAGPQEVQGALEVASGLETGGAARVRSALFSVPGDEASLLLAVGDEDPLAIVMWLEAVLDPA
;
A
#
# COMPACT_ATOMS: atom_id res chain seq x y z
N MET A 1 -36.33 -10.05 17.90
CA MET A 1 -35.19 -9.47 17.13
C MET A 1 -33.99 -9.48 18.06
N SER A 2 -33.26 -10.59 18.12
CA SER A 2 -32.03 -10.69 18.89
C SER A 2 -30.89 -10.58 17.91
N ALA A 3 -30.13 -9.48 17.98
CA ALA A 3 -28.88 -9.35 17.27
C ALA A 3 -27.93 -10.44 17.78
N MET A 4 -27.61 -11.40 16.92
CA MET A 4 -26.52 -12.34 17.18
C MET A 4 -25.23 -11.53 17.20
N THR A 5 -24.72 -11.24 18.39
CA THR A 5 -23.33 -10.86 18.60
C THR A 5 -22.48 -12.09 18.25
N SER A 6 -22.03 -12.18 17.00
CA SER A 6 -21.04 -13.17 16.61
C SER A 6 -19.76 -12.88 17.39
N THR A 7 -19.32 -13.83 18.21
CA THR A 7 -18.01 -13.79 18.84
C THR A 7 -16.95 -13.58 17.75
N PRO A 8 -16.04 -12.58 17.88
CA PRO A 8 -15.01 -12.34 16.89
C PRO A 8 -14.18 -13.61 16.70
N VAL A 9 -14.04 -14.03 15.44
CA VAL A 9 -13.24 -15.19 15.05
C VAL A 9 -11.78 -14.91 15.42
N ALA A 10 -11.10 -15.89 16.00
CA ALA A 10 -9.69 -15.77 16.33
C ALA A 10 -8.87 -15.48 15.05
N PRO A 11 -7.89 -14.57 15.09
CA PRO A 11 -7.15 -14.13 13.90
C PRO A 11 -6.37 -15.28 13.21
N ASP A 12 -6.16 -16.38 13.93
CA ASP A 12 -5.45 -17.58 13.47
C ASP A 12 -6.34 -18.59 12.74
N ALA A 13 -7.65 -18.35 12.68
CA ALA A 13 -8.60 -19.22 11.97
C ALA A 13 -8.67 -18.91 10.46
N ALA A 14 -8.10 -17.79 10.01
CA ALA A 14 -7.92 -17.52 8.59
C ALA A 14 -6.90 -18.54 8.04
N GLY A 15 -7.33 -19.36 7.06
CA GLY A 15 -6.52 -20.43 6.49
C GLY A 15 -5.17 -19.96 5.93
N VAL A 16 -4.31 -20.92 5.56
CA VAL A 16 -3.01 -20.63 4.94
C VAL A 16 -3.23 -19.86 3.64
N ILE A 17 -2.81 -18.59 3.60
CA ILE A 17 -2.85 -17.77 2.38
C ILE A 17 -1.75 -18.28 1.44
N SER A 18 -2.13 -18.97 0.36
CA SER A 18 -1.20 -19.52 -0.63
C SER A 18 -0.85 -18.51 -1.73
N THR A 19 -0.60 -17.26 -1.36
CA THR A 19 -0.24 -16.18 -2.31
C THR A 19 1.07 -15.52 -1.93
N ASN A 20 1.54 -14.56 -2.74
CA ASN A 20 2.72 -13.76 -2.36
C ASN A 20 2.38 -12.72 -1.27
N LEU A 21 1.12 -12.61 -0.84
CA LEU A 21 0.73 -11.82 0.31
C LEU A 21 1.42 -12.38 1.56
N GLY A 22 2.27 -11.58 2.21
CA GLY A 22 3.08 -12.06 3.32
C GLY A 22 4.04 -13.19 2.93
N LYS A 23 4.50 -13.27 1.68
CA LYS A 23 5.52 -14.26 1.25
C LYS A 23 6.70 -14.27 2.23
N ARG A 24 6.99 -15.45 2.80
CA ARG A 24 8.06 -15.67 3.80
C ARG A 24 7.92 -14.85 5.10
N CYS A 25 6.74 -14.30 5.39
CA CYS A 25 6.41 -13.88 6.73
C CYS A 25 6.22 -15.09 7.66
N GLN A 26 6.25 -14.86 8.97
CA GLN A 26 5.93 -15.90 9.94
C GLN A 26 4.41 -16.06 10.09
N LYS A 27 3.66 -14.96 9.91
CA LYS A 27 2.22 -14.91 10.07
C LYS A 27 1.62 -13.74 9.29
N THR A 28 0.45 -13.95 8.69
CA THR A 28 -0.37 -12.90 8.10
C THR A 28 -1.77 -12.99 8.68
N TRP A 29 -2.30 -11.85 9.11
CA TRP A 29 -3.70 -11.72 9.51
C TRP A 29 -4.45 -10.84 8.52
N LEU A 30 -5.69 -11.20 8.22
CA LEU A 30 -6.63 -10.29 7.56
C LEU A 30 -7.35 -9.47 8.62
N VAL A 31 -7.51 -8.17 8.36
CA VAL A 31 -8.06 -7.23 9.31
C VAL A 31 -9.14 -6.40 8.61
N ALA A 32 -10.33 -6.35 9.19
CA ALA A 32 -11.44 -5.55 8.70
C ALA A 32 -11.29 -4.07 9.13
N SER A 33 -10.24 -3.42 8.64
CA SER A 33 -9.90 -2.02 8.93
C SER A 33 -9.19 -1.38 7.74
N SER A 34 -9.21 -0.06 7.66
CA SER A 34 -8.44 0.68 6.65
C SER A 34 -6.96 0.70 7.01
N ALA A 35 -6.10 0.83 6.00
CA ALA A 35 -4.67 0.99 6.22
C ALA A 35 -4.35 2.23 7.09
N SER A 36 -5.19 3.28 6.98
CA SER A 36 -5.05 4.50 7.77
C SER A 36 -5.29 4.29 9.25
N GLU A 37 -6.37 3.60 9.60
CA GLU A 37 -6.70 3.26 10.99
C GLU A 37 -5.67 2.30 11.59
N LEU A 38 -5.28 1.26 10.84
CA LEU A 38 -4.20 0.34 11.21
C LEU A 38 -2.90 1.07 11.51
N ARG A 39 -2.47 1.92 10.58
CA ARG A 39 -1.28 2.75 10.75
C ARG A 39 -1.42 3.62 12.00
N SER A 40 -2.53 4.34 12.15
CA SER A 40 -2.76 5.22 13.30
C SER A 40 -2.67 4.46 14.64
N ALA A 41 -3.24 3.26 14.73
CA ALA A 41 -3.19 2.48 15.96
C ALA A 41 -1.78 1.96 16.29
N LEU A 42 -0.97 1.69 15.26
CA LEU A 42 0.40 1.19 15.42
C LEU A 42 1.42 2.34 15.62
N THR A 43 1.04 3.61 15.40
CA THR A 43 1.97 4.75 15.34
C THR A 43 2.38 5.39 16.66
N SER A 44 1.85 5.00 17.82
CA SER A 44 2.19 5.73 19.06
C SER A 44 3.65 5.56 19.51
N GLU A 45 4.31 4.44 19.18
CA GLU A 45 5.66 4.11 19.67
C GLU A 45 6.56 3.34 18.67
N VAL A 46 6.17 3.26 17.38
CA VAL A 46 6.78 2.32 16.41
C VAL A 46 7.46 3.05 15.26
N PRO A 47 8.77 2.83 15.04
CA PRO A 47 9.49 3.42 13.93
C PRO A 47 9.03 2.90 12.56
N ARG A 48 8.93 3.81 11.59
CA ARG A 48 8.35 3.56 10.26
C ARG A 48 9.37 3.75 9.15
N VAL A 49 9.27 2.90 8.12
CA VAL A 49 10.07 3.03 6.89
C VAL A 49 9.22 3.27 5.64
N SER A 50 7.88 3.33 5.77
CA SER A 50 7.01 3.56 4.62
C SER A 50 6.07 4.74 4.74
N GLU A 51 6.22 5.63 3.75
CA GLU A 51 5.23 6.58 3.21
C GLU A 51 5.38 6.65 1.68
N CYS A 52 5.56 5.46 1.05
CA CYS A 52 6.17 5.30 -0.28
C CYS A 52 5.45 5.88 -1.51
N LEU A 53 4.38 6.64 -1.38
CA LEU A 53 3.75 7.29 -2.54
C LEU A 53 3.15 8.67 -2.25
N GLU A 54 3.18 9.20 -1.03
CA GLU A 54 2.72 10.59 -0.83
C GLU A 54 3.68 11.57 -1.53
N THR A 55 4.96 11.21 -1.66
CA THR A 55 6.00 12.05 -2.29
C THR A 55 6.56 11.49 -3.61
N MET A 56 6.25 10.24 -3.96
CA MET A 56 6.94 9.46 -5.02
C MET A 56 8.47 9.44 -4.89
N ASP A 57 8.97 9.64 -3.67
CA ASP A 57 10.37 9.49 -3.35
C ASP A 57 10.54 8.14 -2.63
N LEU A 58 10.69 7.05 -3.39
CA LEU A 58 10.97 5.71 -2.84
C LEU A 58 12.34 5.64 -2.14
N ALA A 59 13.04 6.76 -1.97
CA ALA A 59 14.32 6.85 -1.28
C ALA A 59 14.30 6.18 0.10
N SER A 60 13.15 6.03 0.77
CA SER A 60 13.05 5.38 2.09
C SER A 60 12.99 3.83 2.06
N PHE A 61 12.90 3.19 0.89
CA PHE A 61 12.76 1.73 0.79
C PHE A 61 14.00 0.97 0.34
N ALA A 62 15.15 1.64 0.14
CA ALA A 62 16.34 0.89 -0.19
C ALA A 62 16.73 -0.02 1.00
N VAL A 63 17.30 -1.18 0.70
CA VAL A 63 17.76 -2.13 1.74
C VAL A 63 18.77 -1.47 2.70
N GLY A 64 19.50 -0.45 2.23
CA GLY A 64 20.36 0.38 3.07
C GLY A 64 19.59 1.14 4.15
N ASP A 65 18.47 1.75 3.80
CA ASP A 65 17.64 2.55 4.72
C ASP A 65 16.93 1.66 5.74
N ILE A 66 16.44 0.49 5.32
CA ILE A 66 15.84 -0.50 6.24
C ILE A 66 16.89 -1.01 7.24
N LYS A 67 18.11 -1.30 6.77
CA LYS A 67 19.22 -1.69 7.65
C LYS A 67 19.62 -0.56 8.59
N TYR A 68 19.70 0.67 8.10
CA TYR A 68 20.00 1.86 8.89
C TYR A 68 18.94 2.10 9.96
N ALA A 69 17.67 2.07 9.59
CA ALA A 69 16.54 2.18 10.51
C ALA A 69 16.61 1.10 11.59
N LYS A 70 16.81 -0.18 11.21
CA LYS A 70 17.02 -1.26 12.19
C LYS A 70 18.24 -1.08 13.06
N ALA A 71 19.35 -0.55 12.52
CA ALA A 71 20.54 -0.28 13.31
C ALA A 71 20.30 0.86 14.32
N ALA A 72 19.57 1.91 13.94
CA ALA A 72 19.15 2.98 14.85
C ALA A 72 18.27 2.45 15.98
N LEU A 73 17.37 1.51 15.69
CA LEU A 73 16.55 0.83 16.70
C LEU A 73 17.39 0.03 17.70
N ARG A 74 18.43 -0.65 17.23
CA ARG A 74 19.35 -1.41 18.07
C ARG A 74 20.34 -0.53 18.83
N GLY A 75 20.69 0.62 18.26
CA GLY A 75 21.65 1.60 18.78
C GLY A 75 21.05 2.67 19.69
N GLY A 76 19.74 2.62 19.96
CA GLY A 76 19.02 3.48 20.91
C GLY A 76 19.49 3.38 22.37
N GLY A 77 20.57 2.66 22.65
CA GLY A 77 21.50 2.99 23.74
C GLY A 77 22.57 3.96 23.23
N SER A 78 22.28 5.26 23.27
CA SER A 78 23.26 6.35 23.14
C SER A 78 23.99 6.49 21.79
N ALA A 79 23.39 7.22 20.86
CA ALA A 79 24.15 8.12 19.99
C ALA A 79 23.27 9.34 19.68
N LEU A 80 23.69 10.52 20.15
CA LEU A 80 23.04 11.84 20.05
C LEU A 80 22.20 12.30 21.26
N SER A 81 22.76 12.25 22.47
CA SER A 81 22.70 13.35 23.45
C SER A 81 23.43 12.92 24.73
N GLY A 82 24.25 13.81 25.30
CA GLY A 82 24.93 13.61 26.59
C GLY A 82 23.97 13.72 27.77
N GLY A 83 22.95 12.86 27.82
CA GLY A 83 21.98 12.74 28.90
C GLY A 83 22.09 11.38 29.59
N SER A 84 22.01 11.38 30.92
CA SER A 84 22.21 10.24 31.81
C SER A 84 21.46 8.97 31.38
N VAL A 85 22.18 7.85 31.44
CA VAL A 85 21.67 6.48 31.33
C VAL A 85 20.62 6.25 32.43
N GLY A 86 19.35 6.40 32.07
CA GLY A 86 18.23 5.90 32.85
C GLY A 86 18.02 4.43 32.49
N ASP A 87 17.78 3.61 33.52
CA ASP A 87 17.48 2.18 33.48
C ASP A 87 16.15 1.93 32.76
N GLY A 88 16.14 2.05 31.43
CA GLY A 88 15.03 1.65 30.58
C GLY A 88 15.27 0.22 30.09
N ALA A 89 14.42 -0.72 30.49
CA ALA A 89 14.38 -2.05 29.89
C ALA A 89 14.39 -1.90 28.35
N PRO A 90 15.11 -2.74 27.60
CA PRO A 90 15.27 -2.59 26.15
C PRO A 90 13.90 -2.62 25.49
N GLY A 91 13.35 -1.43 25.20
CA GLY A 91 12.05 -1.27 24.56
C GLY A 91 12.11 -2.00 23.24
N ALA A 92 11.27 -3.03 23.10
CA ALA A 92 11.24 -3.87 21.92
C ALA A 92 10.89 -2.99 20.71
N SER A 93 11.92 -2.53 20.02
CA SER A 93 11.79 -1.60 18.91
C SER A 93 11.64 -2.42 17.64
N TRP A 94 10.49 -2.32 17.00
CA TRP A 94 10.14 -3.03 15.77
C TRP A 94 9.85 -2.03 14.67
N LEU A 95 10.01 -2.48 13.43
CA LEU A 95 9.89 -1.67 12.24
C LEU A 95 8.59 -1.96 11.49
N LEU A 96 7.78 -0.91 11.29
CA LEU A 96 6.54 -0.97 10.52
C LEU A 96 6.76 -0.45 9.08
N ALA A 97 6.24 -1.18 8.10
CA ALA A 97 6.07 -0.66 6.74
C ALA A 97 4.60 -0.69 6.31
N ASP A 98 4.08 0.48 5.98
CA ASP A 98 2.83 0.65 5.25
C ASP A 98 3.06 0.39 3.75
N ASN A 99 2.78 -0.81 3.30
CA ASN A 99 2.97 -1.24 1.91
C ASN A 99 1.71 -1.08 1.07
N SER A 100 0.67 -0.41 1.58
CA SER A 100 -0.68 -0.30 0.98
C SER A 100 -0.71 0.13 -0.48
N ARG A 101 0.31 0.88 -0.89
CA ARG A 101 0.42 1.47 -2.22
C ARG A 101 1.34 0.70 -3.17
N VAL A 102 2.18 -0.21 -2.68
CA VAL A 102 3.05 -1.03 -3.55
C VAL A 102 2.64 -2.50 -3.51
N GLY A 103 2.19 -2.95 -2.36
CA GLY A 103 1.77 -4.31 -2.08
C GLY A 103 2.95 -5.25 -1.85
N SER A 104 2.77 -6.24 -0.98
CA SER A 104 3.76 -7.28 -0.67
C SER A 104 4.08 -8.16 -1.88
N PHE A 105 3.18 -8.20 -2.87
CA PHE A 105 3.44 -8.81 -4.17
C PHE A 105 4.62 -8.13 -4.89
N THR A 106 4.61 -6.80 -4.96
CA THR A 106 5.62 -6.03 -5.68
C THR A 106 6.82 -5.75 -4.80
N CYS A 107 6.63 -5.41 -3.53
CA CYS A 107 7.73 -5.14 -2.60
C CYS A 107 7.64 -6.05 -1.37
N PRO A 108 8.40 -7.16 -1.30
CA PRO A 108 8.37 -8.07 -0.16
C PRO A 108 9.14 -7.49 1.03
N ALA A 109 8.52 -6.53 1.73
CA ALA A 109 9.17 -5.71 2.76
C ALA A 109 9.72 -6.53 3.94
N ILE A 110 9.03 -7.60 4.36
CA ILE A 110 9.51 -8.50 5.44
C ILE A 110 10.84 -9.17 5.05
N MET A 111 10.99 -9.60 3.81
CA MET A 111 12.24 -10.21 3.33
C MET A 111 13.42 -9.22 3.32
N ARG A 112 13.12 -7.92 3.36
CA ARG A 112 14.11 -6.84 3.43
C ARG A 112 14.45 -6.43 4.86
N GLY A 113 13.79 -7.06 5.84
CA GLY A 113 14.03 -6.85 7.26
C GLY A 113 12.99 -5.99 7.94
N VAL A 114 11.82 -5.75 7.37
CA VAL A 114 10.71 -5.11 8.10
C VAL A 114 10.09 -6.11 9.09
N ASP A 115 9.62 -5.64 10.24
CA ASP A 115 9.08 -6.48 11.31
C ASP A 115 7.57 -6.67 11.20
N VAL A 116 6.84 -5.62 10.81
CA VAL A 116 5.40 -5.63 10.59
C VAL A 116 5.08 -4.90 9.28
N VAL A 117 4.21 -5.47 8.45
CA VAL A 117 3.81 -4.89 7.17
C VAL A 117 2.30 -4.79 7.08
N ILE A 118 1.80 -3.63 6.66
CA ILE A 118 0.41 -3.42 6.29
C ILE A 118 0.29 -3.47 4.77
N ASP A 119 -0.62 -4.25 4.24
CA ASP A 119 -1.08 -4.19 2.86
C ASP A 119 -2.56 -3.77 2.83
N ASP A 120 -2.91 -2.82 1.98
CA ASP A 120 -4.30 -2.45 1.69
C ASP A 120 -4.82 -3.33 0.55
N LEU A 121 -5.85 -4.08 0.87
CA LEU A 121 -6.50 -5.05 0.00
C LEU A 121 -7.95 -4.65 -0.29
N THR A 122 -8.36 -3.43 0.06
CA THR A 122 -9.73 -2.93 -0.10
C THR A 122 -10.19 -3.03 -1.55
N SER A 123 -9.27 -2.88 -2.53
CA SER A 123 -9.56 -3.06 -3.96
C SER A 123 -9.87 -4.51 -4.40
N LEU A 124 -9.73 -5.49 -3.49
CA LEU A 124 -10.07 -6.90 -3.73
C LEU A 124 -11.44 -7.26 -3.15
N ALA A 125 -11.98 -6.45 -2.24
CA ALA A 125 -13.25 -6.75 -1.58
C ALA A 125 -14.44 -6.51 -2.53
N GLU A 126 -15.38 -7.44 -2.57
CA GLU A 126 -16.59 -7.32 -3.40
C GLU A 126 -17.57 -6.25 -2.87
N ALA A 127 -17.62 -6.11 -1.55
CA ALA A 127 -18.40 -5.10 -0.84
C ALA A 127 -17.51 -3.92 -0.41
N PRO A 128 -18.07 -2.72 -0.13
CA PRO A 128 -17.31 -1.59 0.41
C PRO A 128 -16.92 -1.86 1.87
N VAL A 129 -16.01 -2.82 2.07
CA VAL A 129 -15.42 -3.16 3.35
C VAL A 129 -13.95 -2.83 3.28
N ASN A 130 -13.42 -2.19 4.33
CA ASN A 130 -12.00 -1.99 4.44
C ASN A 130 -11.34 -3.33 4.74
N LEU A 131 -10.36 -3.71 3.92
CA LEU A 131 -9.66 -4.97 4.05
C LEU A 131 -8.16 -4.71 4.01
N CYS A 132 -7.47 -5.11 5.05
CA CYS A 132 -6.01 -5.07 5.09
C CYS A 132 -5.43 -6.44 5.44
N ALA A 133 -4.17 -6.64 5.08
CA ALA A 133 -3.36 -7.69 5.65
C ALA A 133 -2.28 -7.11 6.56
N LEU A 134 -2.11 -7.73 7.72
CA LEU A 134 -1.03 -7.44 8.67
C LEU A 134 -0.07 -8.63 8.69
N SER A 135 1.09 -8.48 8.05
CA SER A 135 2.12 -9.53 7.98
C SER A 135 3.20 -9.29 9.03
N LEU A 136 3.63 -10.36 9.70
CA LEU A 136 4.55 -10.32 10.85
C LEU A 136 5.83 -11.12 10.56
N SER A 137 6.96 -10.56 10.97
CA SER A 137 8.24 -11.25 11.00
C SER A 137 8.28 -12.32 12.11
N ARG A 138 9.28 -13.21 12.02
CA ARG A 138 9.54 -14.22 13.06
C ARG A 138 9.82 -13.58 14.42
N ASP A 139 10.63 -12.53 14.44
CA ASP A 139 11.06 -11.87 15.68
C ASP A 139 9.86 -11.26 16.43
N VAL A 140 8.92 -10.67 15.70
CA VAL A 140 7.66 -10.16 16.26
C VAL A 140 6.82 -11.31 16.83
N CYS A 141 6.66 -12.41 16.11
CA CYS A 141 5.90 -13.56 16.61
C CYS A 141 6.53 -14.24 17.83
N GLN A 142 7.85 -14.11 18.02
CA GLN A 142 8.56 -14.65 19.19
C GLN A 142 8.53 -13.70 20.40
N ASN A 143 8.17 -12.44 20.19
CA ASN A 143 8.01 -11.47 21.26
C ASN A 143 6.56 -11.48 21.76
N GLU A 144 6.30 -12.18 22.87
CA GLU A 144 4.96 -12.35 23.43
C GLU A 144 4.23 -11.03 23.71
N GLN A 145 4.96 -10.00 24.15
CA GLN A 145 4.38 -8.69 24.45
C GLN A 145 3.89 -7.99 23.18
N ILE A 146 4.74 -7.88 22.15
CA ILE A 146 4.35 -7.25 20.88
C ILE A 146 3.26 -8.08 20.20
N TYR A 147 3.48 -9.38 20.08
CA TYR A 147 2.56 -10.28 19.43
C TYR A 147 1.17 -10.24 20.10
N GLY A 148 1.11 -10.30 21.43
CA GLY A 148 -0.14 -10.22 22.18
C GLY A 148 -0.86 -8.88 22.00
N ALA A 149 -0.12 -7.76 21.94
CA ALA A 149 -0.70 -6.45 21.68
C ALA A 149 -1.30 -6.36 20.26
N LEU A 150 -0.58 -6.86 19.24
CA LEU A 150 -1.08 -6.90 17.86
C LEU A 150 -2.28 -7.84 17.71
N GLU A 151 -2.25 -9.00 18.37
CA GLU A 151 -3.35 -9.95 18.37
C GLU A 151 -4.62 -9.35 19.01
N ALA A 152 -4.47 -8.63 20.12
CA ALA A 152 -5.58 -7.93 20.78
C ALA A 152 -6.16 -6.83 19.87
N LEU A 153 -5.31 -6.07 19.17
CA LEU A 153 -5.72 -5.06 18.21
C LEU A 153 -6.51 -5.66 17.05
N VAL A 154 -6.00 -6.74 16.42
CA VAL A 154 -6.70 -7.40 15.32
C VAL A 154 -8.03 -8.00 15.78
N ARG A 155 -8.10 -8.57 16.98
CA ARG A 155 -9.37 -9.06 17.56
C ARG A 155 -10.41 -7.96 17.73
N GLN A 156 -10.00 -6.72 18.03
CA GLN A 156 -10.91 -5.58 18.18
C GLN A 156 -11.60 -5.22 16.85
N TRP A 157 -10.86 -5.24 15.73
CA TRP A 157 -11.42 -4.97 14.40
C TRP A 157 -12.09 -6.18 13.76
N GLY A 158 -11.70 -7.38 14.17
CA GLY A 158 -12.21 -8.62 13.65
C GLY A 158 -11.48 -9.08 12.39
N THR A 159 -11.65 -10.38 12.12
CA THR A 159 -11.16 -11.02 10.90
C THR A 159 -12.32 -11.03 9.89
N PRO A 160 -12.13 -10.50 8.68
CA PRO A 160 -13.16 -10.52 7.66
C PRO A 160 -13.48 -11.96 7.22
N ALA A 161 -14.63 -12.15 6.58
CA ALA A 161 -14.93 -13.40 5.91
C ALA A 161 -13.89 -13.67 4.81
N HIS A 162 -13.74 -14.94 4.43
CA HIS A 162 -12.81 -15.32 3.38
C HIS A 162 -13.23 -14.67 2.04
N GLU A 163 -12.34 -13.86 1.47
CA GLU A 163 -12.54 -13.19 0.19
C GLU A 163 -11.92 -14.05 -0.94
N PRO A 164 -12.72 -14.61 -1.87
CA PRO A 164 -12.20 -15.50 -2.91
C PRO A 164 -11.18 -14.81 -3.85
N GLN A 165 -11.26 -13.49 -3.98
CA GLN A 165 -10.28 -12.69 -4.73
C GLN A 165 -8.86 -12.79 -4.14
N LEU A 166 -8.71 -13.21 -2.89
CA LEU A 166 -7.40 -13.44 -2.30
C LEU A 166 -6.67 -14.60 -2.98
N GLU A 167 -7.37 -15.62 -3.50
CA GLU A 167 -6.74 -16.68 -4.30
C GLU A 167 -6.16 -16.13 -5.60
N GLU A 168 -6.81 -15.12 -6.18
CA GLU A 168 -6.43 -14.49 -7.44
C GLU A 168 -5.45 -13.31 -7.26
N TYR A 169 -5.14 -12.94 -6.01
CA TYR A 169 -4.32 -11.77 -5.66
C TYR A 169 -3.08 -11.60 -6.54
N ASN A 170 -2.30 -12.66 -6.71
CA ASN A 170 -1.07 -12.62 -7.51
C ASN A 170 -1.36 -12.29 -8.98
N ALA A 171 -2.39 -12.90 -9.57
CA ALA A 171 -2.75 -12.67 -10.96
C ALA A 171 -3.28 -11.25 -11.15
N LEU A 172 -4.11 -10.76 -10.22
CA LEU A 172 -4.63 -9.39 -10.21
C LEU A 172 -3.50 -8.37 -10.15
N CYS A 173 -2.53 -8.54 -9.23
CA CYS A 173 -1.37 -7.66 -9.16
C CYS A 173 -0.55 -7.65 -10.45
N LEU A 174 -0.34 -8.81 -11.09
CA LEU A 174 0.36 -8.88 -12.38
C LEU A 174 -0.39 -8.14 -13.48
N THR A 175 -1.70 -8.35 -13.59
CA THR A 175 -2.52 -7.65 -14.58
C THR A 175 -2.45 -6.14 -14.37
N ARG A 176 -2.61 -5.67 -13.13
CA ARG A 176 -2.53 -4.23 -12.79
C ARG A 176 -1.16 -3.63 -13.08
N ASN A 177 -0.07 -4.37 -12.82
CA ASN A 177 1.29 -3.95 -13.17
C ASN A 177 1.46 -3.78 -14.70
N HIS A 178 0.96 -4.74 -15.49
CA HIS A 178 1.04 -4.65 -16.96
C HIS A 178 0.17 -3.51 -17.50
N ASN A 179 -1.04 -3.35 -16.97
CA ASN A 179 -1.93 -2.25 -17.34
C ASN A 179 -1.29 -0.89 -17.01
N ALA A 180 -0.69 -0.74 -15.83
CA ALA A 180 -0.02 0.49 -15.45
C ALA A 180 1.13 0.84 -16.40
N GLN A 181 1.93 -0.14 -16.82
CA GLN A 181 2.98 0.08 -17.81
C GLN A 181 2.42 0.57 -19.16
N ALA A 182 1.27 0.03 -19.61
CA ALA A 182 0.62 0.45 -20.84
C ALA A 182 0.06 1.88 -20.73
N VAL A 183 -0.65 2.17 -19.63
CA VAL A 183 -1.23 3.49 -19.34
C VAL A 183 -0.14 4.56 -19.23
N VAL A 184 1.02 4.24 -18.66
CA VAL A 184 2.16 5.18 -18.59
C VAL A 184 2.63 5.60 -19.98
N ALA A 185 2.66 4.68 -20.96
CA ALA A 185 3.08 5.01 -22.32
C ALA A 185 2.08 5.96 -23.01
N ASP A 186 0.79 5.78 -22.74
CA ASP A 186 -0.28 6.62 -23.25
C ASP A 186 -0.24 8.03 -22.62
N LEU A 187 -0.23 8.11 -21.29
CA LEU A 187 -0.13 9.38 -20.55
C LEU A 187 1.12 10.18 -20.92
N ALA A 188 2.25 9.52 -21.18
CA ALA A 188 3.49 10.19 -21.59
C ALA A 188 3.38 10.89 -22.96
N CYS A 189 2.40 10.51 -23.78
CA CYS A 189 2.14 11.10 -25.09
C CYS A 189 0.94 12.05 -25.09
N HIS A 190 0.16 12.08 -24.02
CA HIS A 190 -1.11 12.80 -23.97
C HIS A 190 -0.89 14.34 -23.86
N PRO A 191 -1.53 15.16 -24.70
CA PRO A 191 -1.24 16.60 -24.78
C PRO A 191 -1.60 17.40 -23.52
N ALA A 192 -2.59 16.93 -22.73
CA ALA A 192 -2.94 17.55 -21.45
C ALA A 192 -1.98 17.21 -20.29
N VAL A 193 -1.10 16.22 -20.48
CA VAL A 193 -0.21 15.71 -19.42
C VAL A 193 1.17 16.37 -19.56
N SER A 194 1.59 17.06 -18.51
CA SER A 194 2.88 17.79 -18.48
C SER A 194 4.04 16.92 -17.97
N ALA A 195 3.76 15.93 -17.12
CA ALA A 195 4.74 15.00 -16.59
C ALA A 195 4.08 13.70 -16.14
N VAL A 196 4.82 12.59 -16.23
CA VAL A 196 4.44 11.29 -15.68
C VAL A 196 5.53 10.82 -14.72
N ARG A 197 5.11 10.28 -13.58
CA ARG A 197 5.97 9.71 -12.55
C ARG A 197 5.53 8.28 -12.29
N TYR A 198 6.45 7.35 -12.52
CA TYR A 198 6.21 5.93 -12.38
C TYR A 198 7.54 5.22 -12.15
N PRO A 199 7.68 4.35 -11.12
CA PRO A 199 8.97 3.73 -10.81
C PRO A 199 9.54 2.84 -11.92
N GLY A 200 8.74 2.44 -12.91
CA GLY A 200 9.21 1.70 -14.08
C GLY A 200 9.86 2.55 -15.17
N LEU A 201 9.76 3.88 -15.11
CA LEU A 201 10.39 4.78 -16.07
C LEU A 201 11.86 5.03 -15.70
N PRO A 202 12.83 4.87 -16.64
CA PRO A 202 14.24 5.12 -16.38
C PRO A 202 14.57 6.51 -15.83
N GLU A 203 13.77 7.51 -16.22
CA GLU A 203 13.93 8.91 -15.84
C GLU A 203 13.35 9.22 -14.45
N ASP A 204 12.56 8.31 -13.87
CA ASP A 204 12.00 8.51 -12.55
C ASP A 204 13.07 8.36 -11.46
N ILE A 205 13.12 9.32 -10.53
CA ILE A 205 14.09 9.33 -9.42
C ILE A 205 14.04 8.05 -8.57
N SER A 206 12.88 7.42 -8.51
CA SER A 206 12.62 6.21 -7.73
C SER A 206 13.05 4.92 -8.44
N HIS A 207 13.28 4.98 -9.76
CA HIS A 207 13.58 3.82 -10.61
C HIS A 207 14.78 2.99 -10.13
N PRO A 208 15.93 3.58 -9.75
CA PRO A 208 17.07 2.78 -9.30
C PRO A 208 16.77 2.01 -8.01
N VAL A 209 16.00 2.59 -7.09
CA VAL A 209 15.58 1.91 -5.87
C VAL A 209 14.59 0.80 -6.21
N ALA A 210 13.56 1.11 -6.99
CA ALA A 210 12.54 0.17 -7.43
C ALA A 210 13.14 -1.06 -8.13
N LEU A 211 14.10 -0.90 -9.04
CA LEU A 211 14.80 -2.02 -9.69
C LEU A 211 15.49 -2.98 -8.71
N ARG A 212 15.92 -2.48 -7.54
CA ARG A 212 16.57 -3.30 -6.50
C ARG A 212 15.58 -3.85 -5.48
N THR A 213 14.43 -3.18 -5.33
CA THR A 213 13.49 -3.44 -4.24
C THR A 213 12.21 -4.14 -4.66
N PHE A 214 11.81 -4.00 -5.91
CA PHE A 214 10.58 -4.56 -6.43
C PHE A 214 10.81 -5.89 -7.14
N GLU A 215 9.78 -6.73 -7.08
CA GLU A 215 9.62 -8.00 -7.77
C GLU A 215 8.38 -7.88 -8.67
N HIS A 216 8.35 -8.63 -9.76
CA HIS A 216 7.13 -8.82 -10.58
C HIS A 216 6.50 -7.55 -11.21
N GLY A 217 7.20 -6.41 -11.21
CA GLY A 217 6.75 -5.17 -11.84
C GLY A 217 7.05 -3.94 -10.98
N PHE A 218 6.35 -2.84 -11.24
CA PHE A 218 6.56 -1.55 -10.55
C PHE A 218 5.33 -1.01 -9.82
N GLY A 219 4.28 -1.82 -9.70
CA GLY A 219 3.04 -1.45 -9.02
C GLY A 219 1.98 -0.93 -9.98
N GLN A 220 0.79 -0.75 -9.44
CA GLN A 220 -0.41 -0.30 -10.16
C GLN A 220 -0.62 1.22 -10.14
N TRP A 221 0.24 1.96 -9.45
CA TRP A 221 0.02 3.37 -9.18
C TRP A 221 0.86 4.25 -10.08
N VAL A 222 0.21 5.20 -10.74
CA VAL A 222 0.84 6.15 -11.66
C VAL A 222 0.47 7.56 -11.21
N ARG A 223 1.45 8.45 -11.09
CA ARG A 223 1.17 9.88 -10.88
C ARG A 223 1.45 10.62 -12.17
N PHE A 224 0.62 11.60 -12.49
CA PHE A 224 0.86 12.47 -13.61
C PHE A 224 0.38 13.88 -13.29
N SER A 225 0.97 14.86 -13.97
CA SER A 225 0.70 16.27 -13.77
C SER A 225 -0.05 16.84 -14.97
N LEU A 226 -0.98 17.74 -14.70
CA LEU A 226 -1.73 18.50 -15.70
C LEU A 226 -1.21 19.94 -15.76
N ALA A 227 -1.87 20.80 -16.54
CA ALA A 227 -1.48 22.20 -16.70
C ALA A 227 -1.66 23.01 -15.39
N GLY A 228 -2.63 22.64 -14.55
CA GLY A 228 -2.88 23.31 -13.28
C GLY A 228 -4.03 22.69 -12.46
N PRO A 229 -4.39 23.35 -11.35
CA PRO A 229 -5.41 22.83 -10.42
C PRO A 229 -6.83 22.76 -11.01
N GLN A 230 -7.14 23.59 -11.99
CA GLN A 230 -8.48 23.62 -12.62
C GLN A 230 -8.70 22.36 -13.46
N GLU A 231 -7.67 21.95 -14.21
CA GLU A 231 -7.66 20.74 -15.01
C GLU A 231 -7.75 19.50 -14.12
N VAL A 232 -7.03 19.49 -13.00
CA VAL A 232 -7.11 18.41 -11.98
C VAL A 232 -8.53 18.28 -11.43
N GLN A 233 -9.14 19.40 -11.03
CA GLN A 233 -10.50 19.40 -10.51
C GLN A 233 -11.51 18.92 -11.56
N GLY A 234 -11.41 19.41 -12.81
CA GLY A 234 -12.28 18.98 -13.90
C GLY A 234 -12.16 17.49 -14.20
N ALA A 235 -10.93 16.96 -14.25
CA ALA A 235 -10.70 15.53 -14.46
C ALA A 235 -11.34 14.67 -13.37
N LEU A 236 -11.21 15.06 -12.09
CA LEU A 236 -11.84 14.34 -10.97
C LEU A 236 -13.37 14.36 -11.05
N GLU A 237 -13.95 15.49 -11.44
CA GLU A 237 -15.40 15.64 -11.61
C GLU A 237 -15.93 14.74 -12.74
N VAL A 238 -15.24 14.72 -13.89
CA VAL A 238 -15.60 13.86 -15.03
C VAL A 238 -15.46 12.38 -14.67
N ALA A 239 -14.34 11.99 -14.06
CA ALA A 239 -14.11 10.62 -13.60
C ALA A 239 -15.23 10.13 -12.68
N SER A 240 -15.59 10.93 -11.67
CA SER A 240 -16.69 10.63 -10.75
C SER A 240 -18.04 10.50 -11.47
N GLY A 241 -18.29 11.34 -12.48
CA GLY A 241 -19.50 11.28 -13.30
C GLY A 241 -19.60 9.97 -14.10
N LEU A 242 -18.50 9.52 -14.70
CA LEU A 242 -18.44 8.28 -15.48
C LEU A 242 -18.69 7.03 -14.63
N GLU A 243 -18.25 7.01 -13.37
CA GLU A 243 -18.51 5.91 -12.43
C GLU A 243 -20.01 5.68 -12.16
N THR A 244 -20.81 6.75 -12.23
CA THR A 244 -22.27 6.69 -11.98
C THR A 244 -23.11 6.31 -13.20
N GLY A 245 -22.50 6.22 -14.40
CA GLY A 245 -23.18 6.15 -15.70
C GLY A 245 -23.62 4.77 -16.21
N GLY A 246 -23.34 3.67 -15.50
CA GLY A 246 -24.05 2.40 -15.70
C GLY A 246 -23.55 1.42 -16.78
N ALA A 247 -22.29 1.48 -17.22
CA ALA A 247 -21.68 0.40 -18.03
C ALA A 247 -20.27 0.09 -17.53
N ALA A 248 -20.03 -1.17 -17.14
CA ALA A 248 -18.78 -1.73 -16.62
C ALA A 248 -18.03 -0.81 -15.63
N ARG A 249 -18.18 -1.07 -14.32
CA ARG A 249 -17.44 -0.35 -13.26
C ARG A 249 -15.95 -0.42 -13.54
N VAL A 250 -15.39 0.68 -14.06
CA VAL A 250 -13.94 0.90 -14.12
C VAL A 250 -13.48 0.85 -12.65
N ARG A 251 -12.60 -0.09 -12.35
CA ARG A 251 -11.92 -0.27 -11.06
C ARG A 251 -10.71 0.66 -10.95
N SER A 252 -10.23 1.18 -12.07
CA SER A 252 -9.27 2.28 -12.10
C SER A 252 -9.89 3.54 -11.51
N ALA A 253 -9.14 4.28 -10.70
CA ALA A 253 -9.66 5.44 -9.97
C ALA A 253 -8.60 6.55 -9.87
N LEU A 254 -9.07 7.80 -9.92
CA LEU A 254 -8.25 8.99 -9.77
C LEU A 254 -8.40 9.61 -8.39
N PHE A 255 -7.29 10.12 -7.88
CA PHE A 255 -7.20 10.77 -6.58
C PHE A 255 -6.37 12.05 -6.72
N SER A 256 -6.72 13.07 -5.95
CA SER A 256 -5.84 14.23 -5.77
C SER A 256 -4.58 13.85 -4.98
N VAL A 257 -3.48 14.54 -5.26
CA VAL A 257 -2.24 14.38 -4.48
C VAL A 257 -2.17 15.47 -3.41
N PRO A 258 -2.17 15.12 -2.11
CA PRO A 258 -2.01 16.11 -1.05
C PRO A 258 -0.73 16.93 -1.21
N GLY A 259 -0.85 18.26 -1.20
CA GLY A 259 0.28 19.17 -1.34
C GLY A 259 0.81 19.36 -2.77
N ASP A 260 0.19 18.74 -3.78
CA ASP A 260 0.45 19.02 -5.19
C ASP A 260 -0.86 19.09 -5.97
N GLU A 261 -1.37 20.31 -6.12
CA GLU A 261 -2.66 20.60 -6.74
C GLU A 261 -2.64 20.42 -8.26
N ALA A 262 -1.47 20.29 -8.90
CA ALA A 262 -1.37 20.08 -10.35
C ALA A 262 -1.21 18.59 -10.72
N SER A 263 -1.18 17.68 -9.73
CA SER A 263 -0.98 16.26 -9.96
C SER A 263 -2.18 15.40 -9.55
N LEU A 264 -2.38 14.35 -10.33
CA LEU A 264 -3.31 13.26 -10.06
C LEU A 264 -2.53 11.99 -9.76
N LEU A 265 -3.13 11.16 -8.91
CA LEU A 265 -2.71 9.79 -8.67
C LEU A 265 -3.76 8.85 -9.24
N LEU A 266 -3.34 7.94 -10.11
CA LEU A 266 -4.14 6.91 -10.73
C LEU A 266 -3.84 5.56 -10.09
N ALA A 267 -4.87 4.91 -9.52
CA ALA A 267 -4.85 3.48 -9.27
C ALA A 267 -5.28 2.78 -10.55
N VAL A 268 -4.39 2.01 -11.17
CA VAL A 268 -4.73 1.23 -12.37
C VAL A 268 -5.34 -0.10 -11.95
N GLY A 269 -6.52 -0.39 -12.47
CA GLY A 269 -7.25 -1.63 -12.23
C GLY A 269 -6.85 -2.75 -13.19
N ASP A 270 -7.59 -3.85 -13.09
CA ASP A 270 -7.41 -5.08 -13.84
C ASP A 270 -8.42 -5.25 -14.99
N GLU A 271 -8.94 -4.14 -15.51
CA GLU A 271 -9.77 -4.11 -16.72
C GLU A 271 -8.95 -4.36 -17.99
N ASP A 272 -9.63 -4.40 -19.14
CA ASP A 272 -8.96 -4.31 -20.45
C ASP A 272 -8.17 -2.99 -20.51
N PRO A 273 -6.85 -3.00 -20.78
CA PRO A 273 -6.04 -1.79 -20.85
C PRO A 273 -6.58 -0.77 -21.87
N LEU A 274 -7.21 -1.20 -22.95
CA LEU A 274 -7.83 -0.28 -23.91
C LEU A 274 -9.00 0.48 -23.29
N ALA A 275 -9.80 -0.17 -22.45
CA ALA A 275 -10.91 0.48 -21.76
C ALA A 275 -10.41 1.54 -20.76
N ILE A 276 -9.27 1.28 -20.10
CA ILE A 276 -8.63 2.23 -19.18
C ILE A 276 -8.14 3.47 -19.94
N VAL A 277 -7.46 3.27 -21.08
CA VAL A 277 -6.99 4.37 -21.94
C VAL A 277 -8.17 5.19 -22.48
N MET A 278 -9.22 4.54 -23.00
CA MET A 278 -10.42 5.24 -23.48
C MET A 278 -11.12 6.04 -22.37
N TRP A 279 -11.13 5.52 -21.14
CA TRP A 279 -11.66 6.24 -19.99
C TRP A 279 -10.79 7.45 -19.63
N LEU A 280 -9.46 7.31 -19.64
CA LEU A 280 -8.54 8.43 -19.41
C LEU A 280 -8.69 9.53 -20.46
N GLU A 281 -8.80 9.17 -21.73
CA GLU A 281 -9.07 10.12 -22.82
C GLU A 281 -10.35 10.93 -22.57
N ALA A 282 -11.45 10.25 -22.20
CA ALA A 282 -12.70 10.93 -21.86
C ALA A 282 -12.60 11.84 -20.63
N VAL A 283 -11.71 11.52 -19.69
CA VAL A 283 -11.45 12.31 -18.49
C VAL A 283 -10.58 13.54 -18.78
N LEU A 284 -9.57 13.39 -19.65
CA LEU A 284 -8.56 14.41 -19.91
C LEU A 284 -8.93 15.35 -21.07
N ASP A 285 -9.80 14.92 -21.98
CA ASP A 285 -10.36 15.74 -23.07
C ASP A 285 -11.90 15.57 -23.13
N PRO A 286 -12.63 16.11 -22.13
CA PRO A 286 -14.09 16.04 -22.12
C PRO A 286 -14.67 16.93 -23.22
N ALA A 287 -15.41 16.32 -24.15
CA ALA A 287 -16.05 16.97 -25.30
C ALA A 287 -17.07 18.08 -24.94
#